data_AF-A0A1X1K767-F1
#
_entry.id   AF-A0A1X1K767-F1
#
_cell.length_a   1.000
_cell.length_b   1.000
_cell.length_c   1.000
_cell.angle_alpha   90.00
_cell.angle_beta   90.00
_cell.angle_gamma   90.00
#
_symmetry.space_group_name_H-M   'P 1'
#
loop_
_entity.id
_entity.type
_entity.pdbx_description
1 polymer ?
#
loop_
_entity_poly.entity_id
_entity_poly.type
_entity_poly.pdbx_seq_one_letter_code
_entity_poly.pdbx_strand_id
1 'polypeptide(L)' 'MEDWQRRFIDEYNALKDKYTKLHKMVIKYEAGTLNFEPKCSIEVLKNQKCAMGQYLYWMEVRSEIEGIEL' A
#
# COMPACT_ATOMS: atom_id res chain seq x y z
N MET A 1 4.24 11.78 -21.60
CA MET A 1 3.66 11.65 -20.25
C MET A 1 3.63 13.03 -19.64
N GLU A 2 2.45 13.48 -19.24
CA GLU A 2 2.28 14.77 -18.57
C GLU A 2 2.82 14.71 -17.14
N ASP A 3 3.28 15.83 -16.58
CA ASP A 3 3.93 15.86 -15.26
C ASP A 3 3.07 15.27 -14.14
N TRP A 4 1.74 15.42 -14.23
CA TRP A 4 0.84 14.86 -13.23
C TRP A 4 0.70 13.33 -13.34
N GLN A 5 0.79 12.76 -14.54
CA GLN A 5 0.78 11.31 -14.74
C GLN A 5 2.02 10.68 -14.11
N ARG A 6 3.18 11.33 -14.26
CA ARG A 6 4.41 10.89 -13.59
C ARG A 6 4.28 10.90 -12.06
N ARG A 7 3.74 11.99 -11.50
CA ARG A 7 3.47 12.07 -10.05
C ARG A 7 2.50 10.98 -9.58
N PHE A 8 1.50 10.65 -10.40
CA PHE A 8 0.54 9.60 -10.10
C PHE A 8 1.18 8.20 -10.08
N ILE A 9 2.03 7.89 -11.05
CA ILE A 9 2.81 6.64 -11.09
C ILE A 9 3.79 6.56 -9.92
N ASP A 10 4.50 7.65 -9.62
CA ASP A 10 5.42 7.73 -8.48
C ASP A 10 4.68 7.51 -7.15
N GLU A 11 3.48 8.08 -7.01
CA GLU A 11 2.61 7.89 -5.85
C GLU A 11 2.16 6.42 -5.71
N TYR A 12 1.68 5.82 -6.80
CA TYR A 12 1.24 4.41 -6.82
C TYR A 12 2.37 3.48 -6.37
N ASN A 13 3.56 3.66 -6.96
CA ASN A 13 4.72 2.84 -6.65
C ASN A 13 5.19 3.01 -5.20
N ALA A 14 5.24 4.25 -4.70
CA ALA A 14 5.59 4.52 -3.31
C ALA A 14 4.58 3.93 -2.32
N LEU A 15 3.28 4.00 -2.63
CA LEU A 15 2.23 3.43 -1.82
C LEU A 15 2.28 1.89 -1.82
N LYS A 16 2.49 1.27 -2.99
CA LYS A 16 2.57 -0.18 -3.18
C LYS A 16 3.75 -0.79 -2.43
N ASP A 17 4.91 -0.14 -2.44
CA ASP A 17 6.07 -0.57 -1.65
C ASP A 17 5.77 -0.54 -0.13
N LYS A 18 5.21 0.59 0.36
CA LYS A 18 4.81 0.71 1.77
C LYS A 18 3.76 -0.33 2.15
N TYR A 19 2.74 -0.54 1.32
CA TYR A 19 1.70 -1.54 1.52
C TYR A 19 2.30 -2.94 1.62
N THR A 20 3.20 -3.29 0.71
CA THR A 20 3.84 -4.61 0.65
C THR A 20 4.66 -4.88 1.91
N LYS A 21 5.43 -3.88 2.39
CA LYS A 21 6.22 -3.98 3.62
C LYS A 21 5.31 -4.15 4.85
N LEU A 22 4.25 -3.34 4.96
CA LEU A 22 3.29 -3.43 6.06
C LEU A 22 2.53 -4.77 6.03
N HIS A 23 2.13 -5.24 4.85
CA HIS A 23 1.47 -6.52 4.69
C HIS A 23 2.34 -7.68 5.14
N LYS A 24 3.62 -7.71 4.74
CA LYS A 24 4.59 -8.72 5.18
C LYS A 24 4.81 -8.68 6.69
N MET A 25 4.86 -7.49 7.28
CA MET A 25 4.95 -7.34 8.73
C MET A 25 3.72 -7.93 9.44
N VAL A 26 2.50 -7.63 8.96
CA VAL A 26 1.26 -8.17 9.52
C VAL A 26 1.22 -9.70 9.44
N ILE A 27 1.63 -10.28 8.30
CA ILE A 27 1.73 -11.75 8.15
C ILE A 27 2.67 -12.35 9.21
N LYS A 28 3.86 -11.76 9.38
CA LYS A 28 4.82 -12.23 10.38
C LYS A 28 4.27 -12.14 11.80
N TYR A 29 3.55 -11.07 12.12
CA TYR A 29 2.89 -10.90 13.42
C TYR A 29 1.84 -11.99 13.64
N GLU A 30 0.94 -12.21 12.67
CA GLU A 30 -0.12 -13.23 12.76
C GLU A 30 0.44 -14.65 12.85
N ALA A 31 1.60 -14.90 12.23
CA ALA A 31 2.30 -16.18 12.31
C ALA A 31 3.15 -16.34 13.58
N GLY A 32 3.22 -15.34 14.47
CA GLY A 32 4.08 -15.39 15.66
C GLY A 32 5.59 -15.38 15.35
N THR A 33 5.99 -14.94 14.15
CA THR A 33 7.39 -14.93 13.67
C THR A 33 7.97 -13.53 13.55
N LEU A 34 7.22 -12.49 13.93
CA LEU A 34 7.72 -11.13 13.96
C LEU A 34 8.80 -11.00 15.04
N ASN A 35 9.98 -10.53 14.65
CA ASN A 35 11.16 -10.44 15.52
C ASN A 35 11.19 -9.15 16.38
N PHE A 36 10.10 -8.39 16.42
CA PHE A 36 9.97 -7.19 17.23
C PHE A 36 8.51 -6.98 17.65
N GLU A 37 8.30 -6.20 18.71
CA GLU A 37 6.97 -5.79 19.16
C GLU A 37 6.58 -4.43 18.54
N PRO A 38 5.43 -4.34 17.85
CA PRO A 38 4.93 -3.06 17.36
C PRO A 38 4.58 -2.11 18.52
N LYS A 39 4.88 -0.81 18.35
CA LYS A 39 4.54 0.19 19.38
C LYS A 39 3.04 0.50 19.48
N CYS A 40 2.27 0.23 18.44
CA CYS A 40 0.82 0.38 18.41
C CYS A 40 0.16 -1.00 18.25
N SER A 41 -1.15 -1.05 18.53
CA SER A 41 -1.90 -2.29 18.34
C SER A 41 -1.82 -2.80 16.90
N ILE A 42 -1.80 -4.11 16.72
CA ILE A 42 -1.81 -4.73 15.40
C ILE A 42 -3.06 -4.30 14.59
N GLU A 43 -4.16 -4.00 15.27
CA GLU A 43 -5.41 -3.57 14.63
C GLU A 43 -5.26 -2.23 13.91
N VAL A 44 -4.50 -1.29 14.48
CA VAL A 44 -4.18 -0.02 13.80
C VAL A 44 -3.41 -0.28 12.50
N LEU A 45 -2.43 -1.19 12.54
CA LEU A 45 -1.62 -1.54 11.38
C LEU A 45 -2.42 -2.30 10.30
N LYS A 46 -3.36 -3.17 10.71
CA LYS A 46 -4.29 -3.85 9.79
C LYS A 46 -5.20 -2.85 9.09
N ASN A 47 -5.77 -1.91 9.82
CA ASN A 47 -6.62 -0.85 9.26
C ASN A 47 -5.84 0.07 8.33
N GLN A 48 -4.61 0.45 8.69
CA GLN A 48 -3.71 1.18 7.80
C GLN A 48 -3.45 0.42 6.50
N LYS A 49 -3.09 -0.88 6.58
CA LYS A 49 -2.91 -1.75 5.41
C LYS A 49 -4.17 -1.79 4.54
N CYS A 50 -5.35 -1.92 5.16
CA CYS A 50 -6.63 -1.96 4.46
C CYS A 50 -6.89 -0.67 3.67
N ALA A 51 -6.73 0.49 4.31
CA ALA A 51 -6.90 1.78 3.66
C ALA A 51 -5.94 1.97 2.47
N MET A 52 -4.67 1.58 2.64
CA MET A 52 -3.68 1.62 1.55
C MET A 52 -4.06 0.72 0.39
N GLY A 53 -4.53 -0.50 0.67
CA GLY A 53 -4.99 -1.43 -0.37
C GLY A 53 -6.19 -0.90 -1.14
N GLN A 54 -7.15 -0.30 -0.44
CA GLN A 54 -8.31 0.32 -1.08
C GLN A 54 -7.93 1.53 -1.93
N TYR A 55 -6.94 2.31 -1.50
CA TYR A 55 -6.46 3.43 -2.31
C TYR A 55 -5.72 2.94 -3.57
N LEU A 56 -4.84 1.92 -3.46
CA LEU A 56 -4.19 1.29 -4.62
C LEU A 56 -5.22 0.79 -5.64
N TYR A 57 -6.29 0.14 -5.19
CA TYR A 57 -7.38 -0.30 -6.07
C TYR A 57 -7.99 0.85 -6.87
N TRP A 58 -8.29 1.99 -6.22
CA TRP A 58 -8.85 3.14 -6.94
C TRP A 58 -7.84 3.81 -7.87
N MET A 59 -6.54 3.75 -7.57
CA MET A 59 -5.51 4.20 -8.50
C MET A 59 -5.46 3.31 -9.75
N GLU A 60 -5.58 1.98 -9.61
CA GLU A 60 -5.66 1.05 -10.74
C GLU A 60 -6.93 1.28 -11.58
N VAL A 61 -8.09 1.46 -10.93
CA VAL A 61 -9.32 1.82 -11.66
C VAL A 61 -9.16 3.14 -12.43
N ARG A 62 -8.56 4.15 -11.79
CA ARG A 62 -8.32 5.44 -12.42
C ARG A 62 -7.35 5.34 -13.58
N SER A 63 -6.29 4.53 -13.47
CA SER A 63 -5.30 4.36 -14.53
C SER A 63 -5.91 3.73 -15.78
N GLU A 64 -6.81 2.76 -15.62
CA GLU A 64 -7.57 2.16 -16.72
C GLU A 64 -8.48 3.19 -17.41
N ILE A 65 -9.17 4.04 -16.64
CA ILE A 65 -10.06 5.10 -17.18
C ILE A 65 -9.25 6.18 -17.93
N GLU A 66 -8.12 6.59 -17.37
CA GLU A 66 -7.29 7.68 -17.90
C GLU A 66 -6.22 7.21 -18.90
N GLY A 67 -6.11 5.90 -19.17
CA GLY A 67 -5.13 5.32 -20.09
C GLY A 67 -3.68 5.47 -19.64
N ILE A 68 -3.43 5.34 -18.33
CA ILE A 68 -2.10 5.45 -17.72
C ILE A 68 -1.55 4.04 -17.43
N GLU A 69 -0.30 3.79 -17.80
CA GLU A 69 0.43 2.57 -17.43
C GLU A 69 1.10 2.74 -16.06
N LEU A 70 0.72 1.89 -15.09
CA LEU A 70 1.18 1.90 -13.68
C LEU A 70 2.32 0.92 -13.38
#